data_AF-A0A7C3KGD8-F1
#
_entry.id   AF-A0A7C3KGD8-F1
#
_cell.length_a   1.000
_cell.length_b   1.000
_cell.length_c   1.000
_cell.angle_alpha   90.00
_cell.angle_beta   90.00
_cell.angle_gamma   90.00
#
_symmetry.space_group_name_H-M   'P 1'
#
loop_
_entity.id
_entity.type
_entity.pdbx_description
1 polymer ?
#
loop_
_entity_poly.entity_id
_entity_poly.type
_entity_poly.pdbx_seq_one_letter_code
_entity_poly.pdbx_strand_id
1 'polypeptide(L)'
;MSVRLFTVLWLVGLMGIISLWWMELPIPPDHALQVPLWALKLLSLIQPTLLLTIAVWLGVALAHRVGLSAPVAEAIARGISLKLAMQPQVVPGMVGGLVGGVLLLAIQLGARFVLPPDFVAKAEALAGNTSFATRILYGGVTEELLLRWGVMTLLVWLGWRIFAKGHGKPTPSYFVAAIALSSLLFGLGHLPLAFSLGTSVTASVIVYVVIANAVFGFIAGYLYWHKGLESAMLAHMLVHVVLVTAGLFAR
;
A
#
# COMPACT_ATOMS: atom_id res chain seq x y z
N MET A 1 -24.51 4.20 -8.53
CA MET A 1 -23.31 3.34 -8.65
C MET A 1 -22.13 3.90 -7.85
N SER A 2 -21.73 5.16 -8.08
CA SER A 2 -20.55 5.77 -7.44
C SER A 2 -20.59 5.82 -5.91
N VAL A 3 -21.75 6.12 -5.29
CA VAL A 3 -21.89 6.11 -3.82
C VAL A 3 -21.68 4.71 -3.24
N ARG A 4 -22.28 3.67 -3.84
CA ARG A 4 -22.11 2.28 -3.39
C ARG A 4 -20.67 1.82 -3.50
N LEU A 5 -20.00 2.11 -4.63
CA LEU A 5 -18.59 1.79 -4.82
C LEU A 5 -17.71 2.51 -3.80
N PHE A 6 -17.94 3.79 -3.58
CA PHE A 6 -17.26 4.57 -2.54
C PHE A 6 -17.43 3.91 -1.17
N THR A 7 -18.66 3.59 -0.77
CA THR A 7 -18.94 2.96 0.54
C THR A 7 -18.23 1.63 0.68
N VAL A 8 -18.24 0.76 -0.34
CA VAL A 8 -17.55 -0.53 -0.31
C VAL A 8 -16.05 -0.35 -0.11
N LEU A 9 -15.40 0.44 -0.96
CA LEU A 9 -13.95 0.65 -0.90
C LEU A 9 -13.54 1.36 0.41
N TRP A 10 -14.32 2.35 0.84
CA TRP A 10 -14.05 3.11 2.05
C TRP A 10 -14.18 2.23 3.30
N LEU A 11 -15.24 1.41 3.41
CA LEU A 11 -15.39 0.49 4.55
C LEU A 11 -14.27 -0.55 4.61
N VAL A 12 -13.90 -1.14 3.48
CA VAL A 12 -12.81 -2.14 3.46
C VAL A 12 -11.46 -1.50 3.80
N GLY A 13 -11.18 -0.29 3.28
CA GLY A 13 -9.98 0.45 3.67
C GLY A 13 -9.98 0.89 5.14
N LEU A 14 -11.15 1.24 5.69
CA LEU A 14 -11.28 1.64 7.09
C LEU A 14 -10.99 0.48 8.04
N MET A 15 -11.33 -0.76 7.67
CA MET A 15 -10.94 -1.94 8.46
C MET A 15 -9.41 -2.04 8.63
N GLY A 16 -8.63 -1.71 7.59
CA GLY A 16 -7.17 -1.65 7.70
C GLY A 16 -6.70 -0.54 8.64
N ILE A 17 -7.32 0.64 8.61
CA ILE A 17 -6.99 1.72 9.55
C ILE A 17 -7.32 1.31 10.99
N ILE A 18 -8.50 0.73 11.22
CA ILE A 18 -8.91 0.23 12.55
C ILE A 18 -7.94 -0.84 13.04
N SER A 19 -7.38 -1.67 12.15
CA SER A 19 -6.39 -2.69 12.53
C SER A 19 -5.09 -2.11 13.11
N LEU A 20 -4.79 -0.82 12.87
CA LEU A 20 -3.64 -0.14 13.48
C LEU A 20 -3.82 0.09 14.99
N TRP A 21 -5.06 0.04 15.51
CA TRP A 21 -5.35 0.23 16.94
C TRP A 21 -4.54 -0.73 17.83
N TRP A 22 -4.30 -1.95 17.34
CA TRP A 22 -3.56 -2.99 18.05
C TRP A 22 -2.05 -2.89 17.93
N MET A 23 -1.51 -1.98 17.11
CA MET A 23 -0.07 -1.77 17.08
C MET A 23 0.39 -1.01 18.32
N GLU A 24 1.51 -1.43 18.90
CA GLU A 24 2.20 -0.62 19.91
C GLU A 24 2.91 0.54 19.21
N LEU A 25 2.72 1.75 19.75
CA LEU A 25 3.44 2.93 19.26
C LEU A 25 4.89 2.88 19.78
N PRO A 26 5.90 3.22 18.96
CA PRO A 26 7.31 3.24 19.38
C PRO A 26 7.59 4.46 20.25
N ILE A 27 6.98 4.51 21.44
CA ILE A 27 7.14 5.58 22.42
C ILE A 27 8.36 5.25 23.29
N PRO A 28 9.38 6.13 23.39
CA PRO A 28 10.51 5.89 24.29
C PRO A 28 10.06 5.78 25.76
N PRO A 29 10.66 4.89 26.57
CA PRO A 29 10.24 4.67 27.97
C PRO A 29 10.24 5.94 28.83
N ASP A 30 11.15 6.86 28.54
CA ASP A 30 11.37 8.08 29.31
C ASP A 30 10.51 9.26 28.83
N HIS A 31 9.67 9.07 27.80
CA HIS A 31 8.79 10.12 27.29
C HIS A 31 7.49 10.19 28.08
N ALA A 32 7.34 11.25 28.88
CA ALA A 32 6.08 11.59 29.52
C ALA A 32 5.02 11.95 28.46
N LEU A 33 3.93 11.18 28.40
CA LEU A 33 2.83 11.46 27.48
C LEU A 33 2.00 12.65 27.97
N GLN A 34 1.78 13.62 27.08
CA GLN A 34 0.94 14.80 27.37
C GLN A 34 -0.57 14.45 27.40
N VAL A 35 -0.95 13.35 26.76
CA VAL A 35 -2.32 12.84 26.70
C VAL A 35 -2.33 11.33 26.92
N PRO A 36 -3.43 10.73 27.38
CA PRO A 36 -3.53 9.29 27.56
C PRO A 36 -3.22 8.51 26.26
N LEU A 37 -2.61 7.33 26.38
CA LEU A 37 -2.23 6.48 25.23
C LEU A 37 -3.39 6.21 24.27
N TRP A 38 -4.59 5.96 24.80
CA TRP A 38 -5.79 5.75 23.98
C TRP A 38 -6.12 6.96 23.12
N ALA A 39 -5.89 8.18 23.62
CA ALA A 39 -6.13 9.41 22.87
C ALA A 39 -5.10 9.59 21.76
N LEU A 40 -3.82 9.28 22.01
CA LEU A 40 -2.78 9.28 20.96
C LEU A 40 -3.10 8.29 19.85
N LYS A 41 -3.52 7.08 20.20
CA LYS A 41 -3.94 6.07 19.23
C LYS A 41 -5.10 6.58 18.38
N LEU A 42 -6.15 7.14 18.99
CA LEU A 42 -7.25 7.73 18.23
C LEU A 42 -6.79 8.85 17.29
N LEU A 43 -5.94 9.76 17.78
CA LEU A 43 -5.38 10.85 16.96
C LEU A 43 -4.58 10.31 15.77
N SER A 44 -3.81 9.23 15.94
CA SER A 44 -3.04 8.61 14.84
C SER A 44 -3.92 8.00 13.75
N LEU A 45 -5.20 7.71 14.02
CA LEU A 45 -6.13 7.17 13.02
C LEU A 45 -6.77 8.27 12.15
N ILE A 46 -6.74 9.53 12.60
CA ILE A 46 -7.41 10.64 11.89
C ILE A 46 -6.76 10.87 10.53
N GLN A 47 -5.44 11.05 10.49
CA GLN A 47 -4.71 11.31 9.25
C GLN A 47 -4.93 10.22 8.17
N PRO A 48 -4.70 8.92 8.44
CA PRO A 48 -4.94 7.89 7.43
C PRO A 48 -6.41 7.81 7.02
N THR A 49 -7.37 8.11 7.92
CA THR A 49 -8.79 8.13 7.56
C THR A 49 -9.12 9.23 6.58
N LEU A 50 -8.57 10.44 6.78
CA LEU A 50 -8.72 11.55 5.84
C LEU A 50 -8.09 11.22 4.49
N LEU A 51 -6.85 10.70 4.49
CA LEU A 51 -6.16 10.31 3.26
C LEU A 51 -6.92 9.22 2.50
N LEU A 52 -7.42 8.19 3.20
CA LEU A 52 -8.24 7.13 2.61
C LEU A 52 -9.51 7.71 2.00
N THR A 53 -10.20 8.59 2.71
CA THR A 53 -11.44 9.23 2.23
C THR A 53 -11.20 9.98 0.93
N ILE A 54 -10.12 10.77 0.87
CA ILE A 54 -9.72 11.52 -0.32
C ILE A 54 -9.33 10.56 -1.47
N ALA A 55 -8.51 9.55 -1.18
CA ALA A 55 -8.04 8.59 -2.17
C ALA A 55 -9.18 7.79 -2.79
N VAL A 56 -10.11 7.28 -1.97
CA VAL A 56 -11.29 6.55 -2.45
C VAL A 56 -12.18 7.46 -3.29
N TRP A 57 -12.41 8.70 -2.85
CA TRP A 57 -13.17 9.68 -3.61
C TRP A 57 -12.54 9.96 -4.97
N LEU A 58 -11.23 10.22 -5.01
CA LEU A 58 -10.47 10.47 -6.25
C LEU A 58 -10.57 9.28 -7.21
N GLY A 59 -10.31 8.06 -6.73
CA GLY A 59 -10.37 6.88 -7.59
C GLY A 59 -11.78 6.63 -8.13
N VAL A 60 -12.83 6.78 -7.31
CA VAL A 60 -14.23 6.64 -7.78
C VAL A 60 -14.57 7.69 -8.84
N ALA A 61 -14.09 8.92 -8.67
CA ALA A 61 -14.36 10.02 -9.59
C ALA A 61 -13.60 9.89 -10.93
N LEU A 62 -12.40 9.32 -10.91
CA LEU A 62 -11.44 9.41 -12.01
C LEU A 62 -11.09 8.08 -12.71
N ALA A 63 -11.14 6.93 -12.01
CA ALA A 63 -10.62 5.66 -12.54
C ALA A 63 -11.25 5.26 -13.88
N HIS A 64 -12.59 5.29 -13.95
CA HIS A 64 -13.33 4.96 -15.17
C HIS A 64 -13.00 5.91 -16.35
N ARG A 65 -12.60 7.16 -16.08
CA ARG A 65 -12.24 8.13 -17.12
C ARG A 65 -10.92 7.80 -17.80
N VAL A 66 -10.06 7.05 -17.11
CA VAL A 66 -8.74 6.63 -17.61
C VAL A 66 -8.68 5.13 -17.89
N GLY A 67 -9.79 4.40 -17.78
CA GLY A 67 -9.85 2.96 -18.05
C GLY A 67 -9.29 2.06 -16.93
N LEU A 68 -9.17 2.57 -15.72
CA LEU A 68 -8.85 1.78 -14.52
C LEU A 68 -10.13 1.33 -13.81
N SER A 69 -10.06 0.25 -13.04
CA SER A 69 -11.23 -0.34 -12.37
C SER A 69 -10.87 -1.09 -11.08
N ALA A 70 -11.88 -1.30 -10.24
CA ALA A 70 -11.82 -2.19 -9.08
C ALA A 70 -12.87 -3.30 -9.27
N PRO A 71 -12.59 -4.33 -10.10
CA PRO A 71 -13.63 -5.21 -10.62
C PRO A 71 -14.48 -5.89 -9.55
N VAL A 72 -13.92 -6.30 -8.41
CA VAL A 72 -14.68 -6.98 -7.35
C VAL A 72 -15.52 -5.98 -6.58
N ALA A 73 -14.97 -4.84 -6.18
CA ALA A 73 -15.72 -3.80 -5.50
C ALA A 73 -16.85 -3.24 -6.39
N GLU A 74 -16.60 -3.09 -7.68
CA GLU A 74 -17.63 -2.74 -8.67
C GLU A 74 -18.70 -3.82 -8.79
N ALA A 75 -18.31 -5.11 -8.75
CA ALA A 75 -19.25 -6.21 -8.79
C ALA A 75 -20.17 -6.22 -7.56
N ILE A 76 -19.62 -5.99 -6.37
CA ILE A 76 -20.40 -5.82 -5.12
C ILE A 76 -21.37 -4.64 -5.27
N ALA A 77 -20.88 -3.48 -5.71
CA ALA A 77 -21.69 -2.26 -5.83
C ALA A 77 -22.85 -2.40 -6.84
N ARG A 78 -22.66 -3.25 -7.88
CA ARG A 78 -23.64 -3.54 -8.93
C ARG A 78 -24.52 -4.76 -8.64
N GLY A 79 -24.18 -5.59 -7.65
CA GLY A 79 -24.89 -6.83 -7.36
C GLY A 79 -24.71 -7.91 -8.45
N ILE A 80 -23.53 -7.97 -9.07
CA ILE A 80 -23.19 -8.96 -10.11
C ILE A 80 -22.20 -10.01 -9.58
N SER A 81 -21.93 -11.04 -10.39
CA SER A 81 -21.11 -12.18 -9.99
C SER A 81 -19.68 -11.80 -9.56
N LEU A 82 -19.37 -12.02 -8.28
CA LEU A 82 -18.04 -11.80 -7.72
C LEU A 82 -17.00 -12.76 -8.31
N LYS A 83 -17.43 -14.00 -8.61
CA LYS A 83 -16.55 -15.02 -9.19
C LYS A 83 -16.00 -14.57 -10.53
N LEU A 84 -16.85 -14.05 -11.41
CA LEU A 84 -16.44 -13.56 -12.73
C LEU A 84 -15.52 -12.34 -12.63
N ALA A 85 -15.76 -11.45 -11.67
CA ALA A 85 -14.91 -10.28 -11.44
C ALA A 85 -13.54 -10.64 -10.84
N MET A 86 -13.47 -11.68 -10.01
CA MET A 86 -12.25 -12.11 -9.33
C MET A 86 -11.37 -13.00 -10.20
N GLN A 87 -11.95 -13.87 -11.02
CA GLN A 87 -11.22 -14.88 -11.81
C GLN A 87 -10.01 -14.34 -12.60
N PRO A 88 -10.08 -13.20 -13.31
CA PRO A 88 -8.95 -12.66 -14.06
C PRO A 88 -7.83 -12.11 -13.19
N GLN A 89 -8.09 -11.87 -11.89
CA GLN A 89 -7.21 -11.19 -10.95
C GLN A 89 -6.40 -12.18 -10.09
N VAL A 90 -6.94 -13.38 -9.83
CA VAL A 90 -6.32 -14.35 -8.91
C VAL A 90 -4.92 -14.74 -9.35
N VAL A 91 -4.76 -15.33 -10.55
CA VAL A 91 -3.46 -15.85 -10.98
C VAL A 91 -2.41 -14.74 -11.08
N PRO A 92 -2.68 -13.58 -11.73
CA PRO A 92 -1.73 -12.48 -11.76
C PRO A 92 -1.38 -11.93 -10.38
N GLY A 93 -2.36 -11.81 -9.48
CA GLY A 93 -2.13 -11.39 -8.10
C GLY A 93 -1.23 -12.37 -7.34
N MET A 94 -1.48 -13.68 -7.46
CA MET A 94 -0.66 -14.71 -6.83
C MET A 94 0.78 -14.72 -7.36
N VAL A 95 0.96 -14.63 -8.68
CA VAL A 95 2.30 -14.57 -9.28
C VAL A 95 3.03 -13.31 -8.86
N GLY A 96 2.37 -12.14 -8.96
CA GLY A 96 2.97 -10.87 -8.57
C GLY A 96 3.30 -10.80 -7.08
N GLY A 97 2.47 -11.36 -6.23
CA GLY A 97 2.72 -11.43 -4.79
C GLY A 97 3.87 -12.37 -4.42
N LEU A 98 3.98 -13.53 -5.07
CA LEU A 98 5.10 -14.44 -4.88
C LEU A 98 6.42 -13.80 -5.34
N VAL A 99 6.44 -13.23 -6.55
CA VAL A 99 7.62 -12.53 -7.09
C VAL A 99 7.99 -11.35 -6.21
N GLY A 100 7.02 -10.51 -5.83
CA GLY A 100 7.24 -9.39 -4.92
C GLY A 100 7.78 -9.85 -3.57
N GLY A 101 7.22 -10.90 -2.98
CA GLY A 101 7.63 -11.41 -1.67
C GLY A 101 9.08 -11.91 -1.69
N VAL A 102 9.45 -12.69 -2.71
CA VAL A 102 10.82 -13.19 -2.89
C VAL A 102 11.80 -12.03 -3.13
N LEU A 103 11.45 -11.05 -3.96
CA LEU A 103 12.30 -9.88 -4.21
C LEU A 103 12.51 -9.06 -2.94
N LEU A 104 11.46 -8.79 -2.18
CA LEU A 104 11.59 -8.07 -0.91
C LEU A 104 12.40 -8.84 0.11
N LEU A 105 12.24 -10.16 0.19
CA LEU A 105 13.06 -11.01 1.05
C LEU A 105 14.54 -10.91 0.66
N ALA A 106 14.87 -11.00 -0.63
CA ALA A 106 16.24 -10.85 -1.12
C ALA A 106 16.83 -9.46 -0.80
N ILE A 107 16.06 -8.39 -1.00
CA ILE A 107 16.46 -7.02 -0.65
C ILE A 107 16.72 -6.91 0.86
N GLN A 108 15.84 -7.46 1.70
CA GLN A 108 16.00 -7.45 3.16
C GLN A 108 17.27 -8.18 3.61
N LEU A 109 17.54 -9.37 3.05
CA LEU A 109 18.73 -10.15 3.38
C LEU A 109 20.01 -9.43 2.95
N GLY A 110 20.04 -8.85 1.75
CA GLY A 110 21.17 -8.05 1.27
C GLY A 110 21.39 -6.77 2.08
N ALA A 111 20.31 -6.11 2.50
CA ALA A 111 20.38 -4.86 3.24
C ALA A 111 21.03 -5.01 4.63
N ARG A 112 20.97 -6.20 5.24
CA ARG A 112 21.63 -6.48 6.54
C ARG A 112 23.13 -6.21 6.54
N PHE A 113 23.80 -6.28 5.39
CA PHE A 113 25.24 -6.04 5.27
C PHE A 113 25.61 -4.55 5.18
N VAL A 114 24.65 -3.66 4.91
CA VAL A 114 24.90 -2.23 4.66
C VAL A 114 24.13 -1.30 5.60
N LEU A 115 23.14 -1.82 6.31
CA LEU A 115 22.33 -1.06 7.25
C LEU A 115 22.94 -1.05 8.66
N PRO A 116 22.77 0.05 9.42
CA PRO A 116 23.17 0.09 10.83
C PRO A 116 22.49 -1.03 11.64
N PRO A 117 23.23 -1.78 12.49
CA PRO A 117 22.66 -2.88 13.26
C PRO A 117 21.48 -2.49 14.17
N ASP A 118 21.54 -1.31 14.80
CA ASP A 118 20.45 -0.79 15.64
C ASP A 118 19.17 -0.52 14.81
N PHE A 119 19.31 -0.01 13.58
CA PHE A 119 18.17 0.16 12.68
C PHE A 119 17.53 -1.19 12.33
N VAL A 120 18.34 -2.20 11.99
CA VAL A 120 17.85 -3.55 11.68
C VAL A 120 17.09 -4.13 12.88
N ALA A 121 17.66 -4.05 14.09
CA ALA A 121 17.03 -4.58 15.30
C ALA A 121 15.67 -3.91 15.58
N LYS A 122 15.59 -2.57 15.49
CA LYS A 122 14.31 -1.86 15.71
C LYS A 122 13.29 -2.10 14.60
N ALA A 123 13.72 -2.22 13.35
CA ALA A 123 12.85 -2.56 12.23
C ALA A 123 12.27 -3.97 12.38
N GLU A 124 13.08 -4.94 12.82
CA GLU A 124 12.63 -6.31 13.11
C GLU A 124 11.67 -6.35 14.32
N ALA A 125 11.95 -5.59 15.37
CA ALA A 125 11.05 -5.47 16.52
C ALA A 125 9.69 -4.88 16.12
N LEU A 126 9.70 -3.80 15.33
CA LEU A 126 8.47 -3.22 14.77
C LEU A 126 7.72 -4.24 13.91
N ALA A 127 8.42 -4.97 13.04
CA ALA A 127 7.82 -6.03 12.24
C ALA A 127 7.20 -7.13 13.12
N GLY A 128 7.85 -7.51 14.22
CA GLY A 128 7.32 -8.47 15.20
C GLY A 128 6.05 -7.98 15.93
N ASN A 129 5.95 -6.68 16.17
CA ASN A 129 4.78 -6.02 16.77
C ASN A 129 3.62 -5.83 15.76
N THR A 130 3.90 -5.74 14.45
CA THR A 130 2.85 -5.64 13.44
C THR A 130 2.12 -6.97 13.24
N SER A 131 0.89 -7.05 13.76
CA SER A 131 0.03 -8.24 13.65
C SER A 131 -0.18 -8.71 12.20
N PHE A 132 -0.43 -10.00 12.02
CA PHE A 132 -0.76 -10.56 10.70
C PHE A 132 -2.00 -9.88 10.10
N ALA A 133 -3.04 -9.64 10.92
CA ALA A 133 -4.25 -8.95 10.47
C ALA A 133 -3.93 -7.52 9.96
N THR A 134 -3.08 -6.78 10.67
CA THR A 134 -2.69 -5.42 10.25
C THR A 134 -1.92 -5.43 8.93
N ARG A 135 -1.02 -6.40 8.73
CA ARG A 135 -0.29 -6.56 7.46
C ARG A 135 -1.25 -6.80 6.29
N ILE A 136 -2.22 -7.70 6.47
CA ILE A 136 -3.18 -8.04 5.41
C ILE A 136 -4.18 -6.91 5.16
N LEU A 137 -4.73 -6.31 6.21
CA LEU A 137 -5.78 -5.31 6.10
C LEU A 137 -5.22 -3.92 5.75
N TYR A 138 -4.23 -3.43 6.51
CA TYR A 138 -3.64 -2.12 6.23
C TYR A 138 -2.70 -2.17 5.02
N GLY A 139 -1.68 -3.02 5.07
CA GLY A 139 -0.72 -3.17 3.96
C GLY A 139 -1.39 -3.67 2.69
N GLY A 140 -2.09 -4.80 2.79
CA GLY A 140 -2.72 -5.44 1.63
C GLY A 140 -3.92 -4.72 1.01
N VAL A 141 -4.66 -3.88 1.76
CA VAL A 141 -5.85 -3.17 1.25
C VAL A 141 -5.69 -1.66 1.32
N THR A 142 -5.50 -1.09 2.51
CA THR A 142 -5.52 0.36 2.70
C THR A 142 -4.44 1.04 1.89
N GLU A 143 -3.22 0.50 1.85
CA GLU A 143 -2.14 1.07 1.04
C GLU A 143 -2.44 1.00 -0.46
N GLU A 144 -3.06 -0.06 -0.96
CA GLU A 144 -3.46 -0.13 -2.37
C GLU A 144 -4.59 0.85 -2.72
N LEU A 145 -5.51 1.11 -1.78
CA LEU A 145 -6.51 2.16 -1.94
C LEU A 145 -5.88 3.56 -2.00
N LEU A 146 -4.90 3.82 -1.14
CA LEU A 146 -4.18 5.09 -1.11
C LEU A 146 -3.36 5.29 -2.39
N LEU A 147 -2.49 4.33 -2.70
CA LEU A 147 -1.46 4.50 -3.72
C LEU A 147 -1.96 4.16 -5.13
N ARG A 148 -2.74 3.09 -5.31
CA ARG A 148 -3.14 2.61 -6.65
C ARG A 148 -4.46 3.27 -7.02
N TRP A 149 -5.48 3.03 -6.22
CA TRP A 149 -6.80 3.60 -6.48
C TRP A 149 -6.83 5.13 -6.41
N GLY A 150 -6.17 5.74 -5.42
CA GLY A 150 -6.08 7.19 -5.28
C GLY A 150 -4.99 7.82 -6.14
N VAL A 151 -3.74 7.69 -5.70
CA VAL A 151 -2.59 8.43 -6.26
C VAL A 151 -2.31 8.07 -7.71
N MET A 152 -2.14 6.79 -8.05
CA MET A 152 -1.81 6.37 -9.42
C MET A 152 -2.91 6.76 -10.40
N THR A 153 -4.19 6.56 -10.06
CA THR A 153 -5.30 7.02 -10.90
C THR A 153 -5.29 8.53 -11.10
N LEU A 154 -5.04 9.32 -10.05
CA LEU A 154 -4.92 10.77 -10.17
C LEU A 154 -3.76 11.16 -11.11
N LEU A 155 -2.61 10.49 -10.99
CA LEU A 155 -1.43 10.76 -11.82
C LEU A 155 -1.68 10.44 -13.30
N VAL A 156 -2.31 9.30 -13.61
CA VAL A 156 -2.71 8.97 -15.00
C VAL A 156 -3.67 10.04 -15.53
N TRP A 157 -4.68 10.41 -14.73
CA TRP A 157 -5.66 11.41 -15.13
C TRP A 157 -5.05 12.79 -15.35
N LEU A 158 -4.16 13.25 -14.46
CA LEU A 158 -3.45 14.52 -14.60
C LEU A 158 -2.58 14.52 -15.85
N GLY A 159 -1.79 13.47 -16.08
CA GLY A 159 -0.95 13.36 -17.28
C GLY A 159 -1.79 13.43 -18.55
N TRP A 160 -2.88 12.66 -18.61
CA TRP A 160 -3.79 12.67 -19.75
C TRP A 160 -4.52 14.02 -19.94
N ARG A 161 -4.93 14.68 -18.86
CA ARG A 161 -5.62 15.98 -18.94
C ARG A 161 -4.70 17.14 -19.28
N ILE A 162 -3.47 17.14 -18.79
CA ILE A 162 -2.50 18.22 -19.02
C ILE A 162 -1.91 18.09 -20.42
N PHE A 163 -1.41 16.91 -20.78
CA PHE A 163 -0.61 16.74 -22.00
C PHE A 163 -1.43 16.32 -23.21
N ALA A 164 -2.52 15.57 -23.03
CA ALA A 164 -3.43 15.19 -24.12
C ALA A 164 -4.75 15.99 -24.10
N LYS A 165 -4.89 16.98 -23.21
CA LYS A 165 -6.12 17.79 -23.04
C LYS A 165 -7.39 16.96 -22.81
N GLY A 166 -7.25 15.69 -22.41
CA GLY A 166 -8.36 14.75 -22.30
C GLY A 166 -8.92 14.23 -23.63
N HIS A 167 -8.21 14.39 -24.75
CA HIS A 167 -8.62 13.83 -26.03
C HIS A 167 -8.20 12.35 -26.14
N GLY A 168 -9.07 11.53 -26.70
CA GLY A 168 -8.82 10.09 -26.86
C GLY A 168 -8.66 9.35 -25.53
N LYS A 169 -8.04 8.17 -25.58
CA LYS A 169 -7.71 7.39 -24.38
C LYS A 169 -6.26 7.68 -23.94
N PRO A 170 -5.94 7.61 -22.63
CA PRO A 170 -4.56 7.71 -22.18
C PRO A 170 -3.69 6.64 -22.85
N THR A 171 -2.54 7.06 -23.40
CA THR A 171 -1.52 6.15 -23.94
C THR A 171 -0.79 5.39 -22.82
N PRO A 172 -0.15 4.25 -23.13
CA PRO A 172 0.69 3.49 -22.19
C PRO A 172 1.72 4.31 -21.40
N SER A 173 2.29 5.36 -22.01
CA SER A 173 3.27 6.24 -21.36
C SER A 173 2.76 6.92 -20.10
N TYR A 174 1.48 7.32 -20.04
CA TYR A 174 0.91 7.92 -18.83
C TYR A 174 0.82 6.91 -17.68
N PHE A 175 0.50 5.65 -17.98
CA PHE A 175 0.45 4.59 -16.99
C PHE A 175 1.84 4.26 -16.48
N VAL A 176 2.83 4.10 -17.36
CA VAL A 176 4.22 3.83 -16.96
C VAL A 176 4.77 4.95 -16.07
N ALA A 177 4.55 6.21 -16.44
CA ALA A 177 4.95 7.35 -15.62
C ALA A 177 4.22 7.38 -14.27
N ALA A 178 2.91 7.14 -14.25
CA ALA A 178 2.14 7.09 -13.01
C ALA A 178 2.55 5.94 -12.09
N ILE A 179 2.88 4.77 -12.65
CA ILE A 179 3.42 3.63 -11.90
C ILE A 179 4.76 4.03 -11.28
N ALA A 180 5.69 4.59 -12.05
CA ALA A 180 6.99 5.00 -11.53
C ALA A 180 6.87 6.05 -10.40
N LEU A 181 6.06 7.09 -10.61
CA LEU A 181 5.87 8.15 -9.63
C LEU A 181 5.13 7.67 -8.38
N SER A 182 4.05 6.91 -8.51
CA SER A 182 3.32 6.35 -7.35
C SER A 182 4.16 5.35 -6.58
N SER A 183 5.01 4.57 -7.24
CA SER A 183 5.96 3.64 -6.59
C SER A 183 7.03 4.39 -5.79
N LEU A 184 7.56 5.48 -6.33
CA LEU A 184 8.49 6.34 -5.61
C LEU A 184 7.82 7.01 -4.40
N LEU A 185 6.60 7.54 -4.58
CA LEU A 185 5.81 8.11 -3.48
C LEU A 185 5.49 7.08 -2.41
N PHE A 186 5.25 5.82 -2.78
CA PHE A 186 5.04 4.74 -1.84
C PHE A 186 6.28 4.50 -0.97
N GLY A 187 7.47 4.47 -1.56
CA GLY A 187 8.72 4.37 -0.80
C GLY A 187 9.03 5.58 0.07
N LEU A 188 8.80 6.79 -0.44
CA LEU A 188 8.96 8.02 0.34
C LEU A 188 7.96 8.09 1.50
N GLY A 189 6.73 7.62 1.30
CA GLY A 189 5.68 7.58 2.32
C GLY A 189 6.02 6.70 3.52
N HIS A 190 7.01 5.80 3.39
CA HIS A 190 7.51 4.95 4.47
C HIS A 190 8.65 5.58 5.29
N LEU A 191 9.26 6.66 4.82
CA LEU A 191 10.35 7.31 5.55
C LEU A 191 9.94 7.84 6.94
N PRO A 192 8.75 8.44 7.16
CA PRO A 192 8.33 8.87 8.49
C PRO A 192 8.37 7.74 9.53
N LEU A 193 8.03 6.51 9.13
CA LEU A 193 8.12 5.34 10.00
C LEU A 193 9.57 5.02 10.37
N ALA A 194 10.50 5.08 9.41
CA ALA A 194 11.92 4.90 9.69
C ALA A 194 12.48 5.96 10.66
N PHE A 195 12.06 7.22 10.52
CA PHE A 195 12.42 8.29 11.47
C PHE A 195 11.82 8.06 12.87
N SER A 196 10.62 7.47 12.96
CA SER A 196 9.96 7.20 14.24
C SER A 196 10.65 6.11 15.07
N LEU A 197 11.55 5.31 14.49
CA LEU A 197 12.30 4.27 15.21
C LEU A 197 13.35 4.86 16.18
N GLY A 198 13.64 6.15 16.10
CA GLY A 198 14.64 6.79 16.97
C GLY A 198 16.06 6.22 16.75
N THR A 199 16.36 5.80 15.52
CA THR A 199 17.71 5.44 15.06
C THR A 199 18.26 6.51 14.14
N SER A 200 19.57 6.52 13.90
CA SER A 200 20.14 7.35 12.84
C SER A 200 19.63 6.89 11.46
N VAL A 201 18.93 7.79 10.75
CA VAL A 201 18.47 7.55 9.38
C VAL A 201 19.59 7.95 8.42
N THR A 202 20.45 6.99 8.10
CA THR A 202 21.58 7.16 7.16
C THR A 202 21.11 7.18 5.70
N ALA A 203 21.99 7.57 4.78
CA ALA A 203 21.71 7.45 3.35
C ALA A 203 21.37 6.01 2.92
N SER A 204 22.03 5.00 3.50
CA SER A 204 21.73 3.59 3.22
C SER A 204 20.33 3.19 3.70
N VAL A 205 19.88 3.70 4.86
CA VAL A 205 18.50 3.49 5.34
C VAL A 205 17.48 4.12 4.39
N ILE A 206 17.70 5.37 3.96
CA ILE A 206 16.79 6.06 3.03
C ILE A 206 16.67 5.28 1.73
N VAL A 207 17.81 4.91 1.13
CA VAL A 207 17.85 4.15 -0.12
C VAL A 207 17.13 2.80 0.05
N TYR A 208 17.40 2.07 1.14
CA TYR A 208 16.74 0.80 1.42
C TYR A 208 15.22 0.95 1.54
N VAL A 209 14.73 1.87 2.37
CA VAL A 209 13.28 2.06 2.59
C VAL A 209 12.58 2.45 1.30
N VAL A 210 13.17 3.36 0.53
CA VAL A 210 12.58 3.80 -0.73
C VAL A 210 12.58 2.68 -1.77
N ILE A 211 13.72 1.98 -1.97
CA ILE A 211 13.83 0.92 -2.98
C ILE A 211 12.95 -0.27 -2.62
N ALA A 212 12.99 -0.75 -1.38
CA ALA A 212 12.22 -1.92 -0.96
C ALA A 212 10.72 -1.71 -1.26
N ASN A 213 10.17 -0.56 -0.88
CA ASN A 213 8.77 -0.26 -1.14
C ASN A 213 8.50 0.05 -2.62
N ALA A 214 9.37 0.79 -3.31
CA ALA A 214 9.17 1.13 -4.72
C ALA A 214 9.21 -0.10 -5.63
N VAL A 215 10.02 -1.11 -5.35
CA VAL A 215 10.07 -2.36 -6.15
C VAL A 215 8.71 -3.05 -6.15
N PHE A 216 8.10 -3.22 -4.98
CA PHE A 216 6.73 -3.75 -4.93
C PHE A 216 5.71 -2.75 -5.52
N GLY A 217 5.96 -1.46 -5.28
CA GLY A 217 5.45 -0.31 -6.04
C GLY A 217 5.05 -0.64 -7.47
N PHE A 218 6.08 -0.98 -8.26
CA PHE A 218 5.98 -1.26 -9.69
C PHE A 218 5.11 -2.49 -10.01
N ILE A 219 5.25 -3.56 -9.22
CA ILE A 219 4.48 -4.81 -9.42
C ILE A 219 2.99 -4.53 -9.22
N ALA A 220 2.62 -3.93 -8.09
CA ALA A 220 1.23 -3.61 -7.80
C ALA A 220 0.66 -2.58 -8.78
N GLY A 221 1.45 -1.58 -9.19
CA GLY A 221 1.03 -0.62 -10.23
C GLY A 221 0.74 -1.28 -11.58
N TYR A 222 1.59 -2.21 -12.02
CA TYR A 222 1.39 -2.98 -13.24
C TYR A 222 0.14 -3.86 -13.16
N LEU A 223 -0.05 -4.56 -12.05
CA LEU A 223 -1.25 -5.39 -11.81
C LEU A 223 -2.51 -4.53 -11.80
N TYR A 224 -2.50 -3.37 -11.13
CA TYR A 224 -3.63 -2.47 -11.13
C TYR A 224 -4.00 -2.01 -12.54
N TRP A 225 -3.00 -1.63 -13.34
CA TRP A 225 -3.24 -1.19 -14.72
C TRP A 225 -3.83 -2.29 -15.60
N HIS A 226 -3.32 -3.52 -15.52
CA HIS A 226 -3.72 -4.58 -16.45
C HIS A 226 -4.83 -5.50 -15.97
N LYS A 227 -5.04 -5.62 -14.66
CA LYS A 227 -5.93 -6.62 -14.05
C LYS A 227 -6.97 -6.03 -13.10
N GLY A 228 -6.71 -4.86 -12.53
CA GLY A 228 -7.61 -4.18 -11.61
C GLY A 228 -7.08 -4.16 -10.17
N LEU A 229 -7.77 -3.38 -9.34
CA LEU A 229 -7.31 -3.05 -7.99
C LEU A 229 -7.12 -4.29 -7.11
N GLU A 230 -8.05 -5.24 -7.15
CA GLU A 230 -7.99 -6.40 -6.26
C GLU A 230 -6.86 -7.37 -6.63
N SER A 231 -6.39 -7.36 -7.88
CA SER A 231 -5.16 -8.09 -8.26
C SER A 231 -3.93 -7.53 -7.54
N ALA A 232 -3.83 -6.21 -7.37
CA ALA A 232 -2.75 -5.57 -6.63
C ALA A 232 -2.87 -5.84 -5.12
N MET A 233 -4.09 -5.80 -4.58
CA MET A 233 -4.35 -6.15 -3.16
C MET A 233 -3.96 -7.60 -2.86
N LEU A 234 -4.37 -8.55 -3.70
CA LEU A 234 -4.01 -9.96 -3.55
C LEU A 234 -2.49 -10.16 -3.58
N ALA A 235 -1.80 -9.48 -4.50
CA ALA A 235 -0.34 -9.53 -4.56
C ALA A 235 0.30 -9.02 -3.27
N HIS A 236 -0.17 -7.88 -2.75
CA HIS A 236 0.40 -7.26 -1.56
C HIS A 236 0.14 -8.08 -0.29
N MET A 237 -1.07 -8.61 -0.14
CA MET A 237 -1.38 -9.57 0.93
C MET A 237 -0.43 -10.76 0.89
N LEU A 238 -0.20 -11.33 -0.30
CA LEU A 238 0.68 -12.48 -0.46
C LEU A 238 2.15 -12.15 -0.19
N VAL A 239 2.62 -10.93 -0.49
CA VAL A 239 3.96 -10.47 -0.07
C VAL A 239 4.12 -10.63 1.44
N HIS A 240 3.14 -10.16 2.22
CA HIS A 240 3.20 -10.30 3.67
C HIS A 240 3.15 -11.76 4.13
N VAL A 241 2.36 -12.61 3.48
CA VAL A 241 2.35 -14.06 3.76
C VAL A 241 3.73 -14.67 3.52
N VAL A 242 4.38 -14.36 2.40
CA VAL A 242 5.74 -14.84 2.09
C VAL A 242 6.73 -14.39 3.15
N LEU A 243 6.74 -13.10 3.50
CA LEU A 243 7.67 -12.55 4.49
C LEU A 243 7.47 -13.14 5.89
N VAL A 244 6.21 -13.28 6.34
CA VAL A 244 5.89 -13.90 7.64
C VAL A 244 6.33 -15.36 7.63
N THR A 245 6.04 -16.10 6.56
CA THR A 245 6.42 -17.50 6.43
C THR A 245 7.93 -17.67 6.45
N ALA A 246 8.68 -16.86 5.71
CA ALA A 246 10.14 -16.87 5.73
C ALA A 246 10.71 -16.58 7.13
N GLY A 247 10.11 -15.63 7.85
CA GLY A 247 10.50 -15.30 9.22
C GLY A 247 10.28 -16.42 10.24
N LEU A 248 9.33 -17.34 9.99
CA LEU A 248 9.11 -18.52 10.85
C LEU A 248 10.22 -19.57 10.68
N PHE A 249 10.83 -19.67 9.50
CA PHE A 249 11.92 -20.62 9.23
C PHE A 249 13.32 -20.10 9.58
N ALA A 250 13.45 -18.80 9.85
CA ALA A 250 14.72 -18.16 10.21
C ALA A 250 14.97 -18.11 11.74
N ARG A 251 14.05 -18.64 12.54
CA ARG A 251 14.17 -18.79 14.00
C ARG A 251 14.60 -20.20 14.36
#